data_AF-A0A088F296-F1
#
_entry.id   AF-A0A088F296-F1
#
_cell.length_a   1.000
_cell.length_b   1.000
_cell.length_c   1.000
_cell.angle_alpha   90.00
_cell.angle_beta   90.00
_cell.angle_gamma   90.00
#
_symmetry.space_group_name_H-M   'P 1'
#
loop_
_entity.id
_entity.type
_entity.pdbx_description
1 polymer ?
#
loop_
_entity_poly.entity_id
_entity_poly.type
_entity_poly.pdbx_seq_one_letter_code
_entity_poly.pdbx_strand_id
1 'polypeptide(L)'
;MRKTLLRYSLHSDFIIYLIRILIGFSIGYFLYISFPQYSVTWTLISIVLVISPDDKEATQIAIDRTKSNFIGSATGILFYFTNLPEMWSMLFGVITSVAICRLFNVLSVARTAMVAMIIVVIHEQQLKSFVAALERFACVTIGCIIGLLVTLMTSYFIKALRNKYAIEFLEE
;
A
#
# COMPACT_ATOMS: atom_id res chain seq x y z
N MET A 1 16.83 -3.04 -32.24
CA MET A 1 16.96 -3.83 -30.99
C MET A 1 16.44 -3.09 -29.74
N ARG A 2 16.91 -1.87 -29.44
CA ARG A 2 16.49 -1.08 -28.25
C ARG A 2 14.98 -0.73 -28.25
N LYS A 3 14.40 -0.33 -29.39
CA LYS A 3 12.95 -0.05 -29.53
C LYS A 3 12.08 -1.30 -29.31
N THR A 4 12.54 -2.48 -29.73
CA THR A 4 11.80 -3.75 -29.60
C THR A 4 11.74 -4.26 -28.15
N LEU A 5 12.85 -4.16 -27.41
CA LEU A 5 12.91 -4.51 -25.98
C LEU A 5 12.07 -3.56 -25.11
N LEU A 6 12.12 -2.25 -25.40
CA LEU A 6 11.26 -1.25 -24.76
C LEU A 6 9.78 -1.54 -25.02
N ARG A 7 9.40 -1.93 -26.23
CA ARG A 7 8.02 -2.29 -26.60
C ARG A 7 7.52 -3.51 -25.82
N TYR A 8 8.35 -4.55 -25.66
CA TYR A 8 7.97 -5.75 -24.88
C TYR A 8 7.84 -5.44 -23.39
N SER A 9 8.78 -4.65 -22.84
CA SER A 9 8.76 -4.25 -21.43
C SER A 9 7.59 -3.33 -21.07
N LEU A 10 7.19 -2.43 -21.97
CA LEU A 10 6.05 -1.52 -21.76
C LEU A 10 4.68 -2.21 -21.89
N HIS A 11 4.64 -3.43 -22.42
CA HIS A 11 3.42 -4.22 -22.56
C HIS A 11 3.32 -5.36 -21.53
N SER A 12 4.39 -5.60 -20.76
CA SER A 12 4.41 -6.63 -19.74
C SER A 12 4.01 -6.04 -18.39
N ASP A 13 2.78 -6.34 -17.96
CA ASP A 13 2.25 -5.97 -16.64
C ASP A 13 3.19 -6.42 -15.51
N PHE A 14 3.84 -7.56 -15.69
CA PHE A 14 4.83 -8.10 -14.77
C PHE A 14 6.05 -7.20 -14.59
N ILE A 15 6.65 -6.68 -15.67
CA ILE A 15 7.85 -5.83 -15.58
C ILE A 15 7.49 -4.48 -14.94
N ILE A 16 6.34 -3.91 -15.31
CA ILE A 16 5.85 -2.66 -14.73
C ILE A 16 5.64 -2.82 -13.23
N TYR A 17 5.00 -3.92 -12.81
CA TYR A 17 4.81 -4.25 -11.40
C TYR A 17 6.13 -4.43 -10.66
N LEU A 18 7.08 -5.17 -11.24
CA LEU A 18 8.40 -5.38 -10.65
C LEU A 18 9.14 -4.06 -10.43
N ILE A 19 9.10 -3.15 -11.42
CA ILE A 19 9.70 -1.82 -11.31
C ILE A 19 9.03 -1.02 -10.18
N ARG A 20 7.69 -1.01 -10.10
CA ARG A 20 6.96 -0.31 -9.02
C ARG A 20 7.36 -0.85 -7.65
N ILE A 21 7.43 -2.18 -7.48
CA ILE A 21 7.88 -2.80 -6.23
C ILE A 21 9.30 -2.38 -5.90
N LEU A 22 10.24 -2.48 -6.84
CA LEU A 22 11.64 -2.16 -6.58
C LEU A 22 11.79 -0.70 -6.16
N ILE A 23 11.14 0.25 -6.85
CA ILE A 23 11.17 1.66 -6.49
C ILE A 23 10.56 1.88 -5.10
N GLY A 24 9.36 1.35 -4.86
CA GLY A 24 8.67 1.50 -3.57
C GLY A 24 9.47 0.90 -2.41
N PHE A 25 10.00 -0.31 -2.61
CA PHE A 25 10.80 -1.01 -1.60
C PHE A 25 12.12 -0.27 -1.33
N SER A 26 12.81 0.25 -2.36
CA SER A 26 14.02 1.05 -2.17
C SER A 26 13.75 2.31 -1.34
N ILE A 27 12.65 3.03 -1.60
CA ILE A 27 12.25 4.20 -0.81
C ILE A 27 11.94 3.80 0.65
N GLY A 28 11.16 2.74 0.84
CA GLY A 28 10.82 2.24 2.18
C GLY A 28 12.06 1.75 2.95
N TYR A 29 13.02 1.12 2.27
CA TYR A 29 14.25 0.64 2.87
C TYR A 29 15.17 1.79 3.26
N PHE A 30 15.25 2.83 2.43
CA PHE A 30 15.96 4.06 2.77
C PHE A 30 15.38 4.72 4.04
N LEU A 31 14.06 4.75 4.19
CA LEU A 31 13.42 5.23 5.42
C LEU A 31 13.75 4.32 6.60
N TYR A 32 13.74 3.00 6.40
CA TYR A 32 14.05 2.02 7.46
C TYR A 32 15.44 2.23 8.06
N ILE A 33 16.46 2.46 7.21
CA ILE A 33 17.83 2.71 7.69
C ILE A 33 18.01 4.11 8.31
N SER A 34 17.24 5.10 7.85
CA SER A 34 17.34 6.49 8.32
C SER A 34 16.66 6.71 9.67
N PHE A 35 15.67 5.88 9.99
CA PHE A 35 14.79 6.03 11.14
C PHE A 35 14.64 4.72 11.94
N PRO A 36 15.75 4.08 12.37
CA PRO A 36 15.72 2.77 13.01
C PRO A 36 14.99 2.76 14.38
N GLN A 37 14.85 3.92 15.01
CA GLN A 37 14.11 4.08 16.27
C GLN A 37 12.58 3.96 16.11
N TYR A 38 12.05 4.03 14.89
CA TYR A 38 10.61 3.91 14.64
C TYR A 38 10.25 2.55 14.05
N SER A 39 8.97 2.19 14.09
CA SER A 39 8.46 0.93 13.56
C SER A 39 8.35 0.89 12.02
N VAL A 40 9.41 1.33 11.32
CA VAL A 40 9.43 1.55 9.85
C VAL A 40 9.27 0.25 9.05
N THR A 41 9.46 -0.92 9.66
CA THR A 41 9.13 -2.22 9.05
C THR A 41 7.68 -2.27 8.54
N TRP A 42 6.74 -1.64 9.25
CA TRP A 42 5.34 -1.59 8.83
C TRP A 42 5.11 -0.67 7.62
N THR A 43 5.95 0.35 7.45
CA THR A 43 5.95 1.21 6.26
C THR A 43 6.29 0.38 5.02
N LEU A 44 7.33 -0.46 5.09
CA LEU A 44 7.72 -1.36 4.00
C LEU A 44 6.59 -2.30 3.60
N ILE A 45 5.96 -2.96 4.58
CA ILE A 45 4.82 -3.84 4.34
C ILE A 45 3.67 -3.08 3.67
N SER A 46 3.36 -1.88 4.15
CA SER A 46 2.25 -1.07 3.63
C SER A 46 2.48 -0.59 2.20
N ILE A 47 3.72 -0.27 1.82
CA ILE A 47 4.08 0.07 0.43
C ILE A 47 3.73 -1.09 -0.49
N VAL A 48 4.17 -2.31 -0.14
CA VAL A 48 3.95 -3.50 -0.95
C VAL A 48 2.45 -3.85 -1.02
N LEU A 49 1.70 -3.67 0.07
CA LEU A 49 0.26 -3.91 0.08
C LEU A 49 -0.50 -3.01 -0.88
N VAL A 50 -0.08 -1.75 -1.05
CA VAL A 50 -0.76 -0.78 -1.93
C VAL A 50 -0.46 -1.03 -3.41
N ILE A 51 0.78 -1.39 -3.75
CA ILE A 51 1.19 -1.60 -5.15
C ILE A 51 0.47 -2.83 -5.71
N SER A 52 -0.21 -2.66 -6.86
CA SER A 52 -0.95 -3.74 -7.53
C SER A 52 -0.25 -4.22 -8.81
N PRO A 53 -0.30 -5.54 -9.11
CA PRO A 53 0.20 -6.08 -10.38
C PRO A 53 -0.63 -5.70 -11.60
N ASP A 54 -1.92 -5.38 -11.43
CA ASP A 54 -2.81 -5.07 -12.55
C ASP A 54 -2.51 -3.69 -13.15
N ASP A 55 -2.08 -3.60 -14.42
CA ASP A 55 -1.69 -2.32 -15.05
C ASP A 55 -2.89 -1.44 -15.44
N LYS A 56 -3.96 -2.03 -15.99
CA LYS A 56 -5.10 -1.29 -16.56
C LYS A 56 -5.83 -0.42 -15.55
N GLU A 57 -5.93 -0.92 -14.31
CA GLU A 57 -6.60 -0.23 -13.19
C GLU A 57 -5.66 -0.04 -11.99
N ALA A 58 -4.33 -0.10 -12.22
CA ALA A 58 -3.30 -0.02 -11.18
C ALA A 58 -3.54 1.13 -10.21
N THR A 59 -3.84 2.31 -10.79
CA THR A 59 -4.07 3.54 -10.04
C THR A 59 -5.32 3.46 -9.18
N GLN A 60 -6.44 2.97 -9.74
CA GLN A 60 -7.70 2.88 -9.01
C GLN A 60 -7.58 1.87 -7.86
N ILE A 61 -6.99 0.71 -8.16
CA ILE A 61 -6.74 -0.33 -7.15
C ILE A 61 -5.81 0.19 -6.05
N ALA A 62 -4.74 0.92 -6.40
CA ALA A 62 -3.85 1.52 -5.40
C ALA A 62 -4.59 2.53 -4.52
N ILE A 63 -5.42 3.41 -5.10
CA ILE A 63 -6.24 4.37 -4.34
C ILE A 63 -7.18 3.63 -3.38
N ASP A 64 -7.87 2.60 -3.86
CA ASP A 64 -8.83 1.85 -3.04
C ASP A 64 -8.11 1.09 -1.92
N ARG A 65 -6.91 0.53 -2.19
CA ARG A 65 -6.08 -0.09 -1.15
C ARG A 65 -5.54 0.92 -0.14
N THR A 66 -5.15 2.12 -0.56
CA THR A 66 -4.78 3.21 0.36
C THR A 66 -5.94 3.56 1.29
N LYS A 67 -7.15 3.74 0.74
CA LYS A 67 -8.37 4.00 1.55
C LYS A 67 -8.67 2.85 2.51
N SER A 68 -8.59 1.61 2.02
CA SER A 68 -8.86 0.41 2.82
C SER A 68 -7.83 0.24 3.95
N ASN A 69 -6.52 0.42 3.67
CA ASN A 69 -5.49 0.41 4.71
C ASN A 69 -5.67 1.53 5.74
N PHE A 70 -6.12 2.71 5.33
CA PHE A 70 -6.44 3.80 6.27
C PHE A 70 -7.63 3.42 7.17
N ILE A 71 -8.70 2.86 6.59
CA ILE A 71 -9.83 2.32 7.38
C ILE A 71 -9.33 1.27 8.38
N GLY A 72 -8.52 0.30 7.92
CA GLY A 72 -7.97 -0.76 8.76
C GLY A 72 -7.14 -0.22 9.92
N SER A 73 -6.15 0.63 9.62
CA SER A 73 -5.29 1.20 10.66
C SER A 73 -6.06 2.11 11.65
N ALA A 74 -7.05 2.87 11.18
CA ALA A 74 -7.92 3.67 12.04
C ALA A 74 -8.80 2.79 12.96
N THR A 75 -9.37 1.71 12.42
CA THR A 75 -10.10 0.73 13.26
C THR A 75 -9.18 0.02 14.24
N GLY A 76 -7.92 -0.25 13.86
CA GLY A 76 -6.93 -0.83 14.76
C GLY A 76 -6.64 0.08 15.95
N ILE A 77 -6.49 1.39 15.71
CA ILE A 77 -6.40 2.39 16.79
C ILE A 77 -7.65 2.33 17.69
N LEU A 78 -8.85 2.32 17.11
CA LEU A 78 -10.10 2.30 17.87
C LEU A 78 -10.17 1.11 18.84
N PHE A 79 -9.86 -0.10 18.35
CA PHE A 79 -9.91 -1.30 19.16
C PHE A 79 -8.72 -1.46 20.11
N TYR A 80 -7.57 -0.84 19.80
CA TYR A 80 -6.46 -0.77 20.74
C TYR A 80 -6.86 -0.11 22.07
N PHE A 81 -7.73 0.92 22.07
CA PHE A 81 -8.20 1.58 23.30
C PHE A 81 -9.18 0.78 24.14
N THR A 82 -9.79 -0.26 23.58
CA THR A 82 -10.87 -0.98 24.27
C THR A 82 -10.38 -1.86 25.42
N ASN A 83 -9.06 -2.01 25.61
CA ASN A 83 -8.43 -2.89 26.62
C ASN A 83 -8.97 -4.33 26.60
N LEU A 84 -9.61 -4.74 25.51
CA LEU A 84 -10.10 -6.10 25.33
C LEU A 84 -8.91 -7.06 25.17
N PRO A 85 -9.10 -8.35 25.52
CA PRO A 85 -8.09 -9.36 25.20
C PRO A 85 -7.82 -9.36 23.70
N GLU A 86 -6.56 -9.54 23.32
CA GLU A 86 -6.07 -9.33 21.95
C GLU A 86 -6.90 -10.07 20.89
N MET A 87 -7.27 -11.33 21.15
CA MET A 87 -8.16 -12.12 20.29
C MET A 87 -9.49 -11.41 20.00
N TRP A 88 -10.14 -10.84 21.01
CA TRP A 88 -11.43 -10.17 20.86
C TRP A 88 -11.27 -8.83 20.13
N SER A 89 -10.23 -8.07 20.44
CA SER A 89 -9.89 -6.83 19.71
C SER A 89 -9.69 -7.09 18.23
N MET A 90 -9.00 -8.18 17.86
CA MET A 90 -8.83 -8.57 16.46
C MET A 90 -10.15 -9.00 15.81
N LEU A 91 -10.95 -9.84 16.46
CA LEU A 91 -12.24 -10.30 15.90
C LEU A 91 -13.20 -9.13 15.64
N PHE A 92 -13.40 -8.26 16.64
CA PHE A 92 -14.24 -7.07 16.45
C PHE A 92 -13.62 -6.08 15.46
N GLY A 93 -12.29 -5.93 15.45
CA GLY A 93 -11.57 -5.10 14.50
C GLY A 93 -11.77 -5.55 13.06
N VAL A 94 -11.73 -6.85 12.78
CA VAL A 94 -11.98 -7.42 11.44
C VAL A 94 -13.41 -7.15 11.00
N ILE A 95 -14.39 -7.48 11.85
CA ILE A 95 -15.81 -7.26 11.55
C ILE A 95 -16.08 -5.79 11.23
N THR A 96 -15.58 -4.88 12.08
CA THR A 96 -15.75 -3.44 11.90
C THR A 96 -15.03 -2.93 10.65
N SER A 97 -13.79 -3.38 10.40
CA SER A 97 -13.03 -3.01 9.19
C SER A 97 -13.78 -3.37 7.91
N VAL A 98 -14.32 -4.58 7.85
CA VAL A 98 -15.06 -5.07 6.67
C VAL A 98 -16.38 -4.33 6.52
N ALA A 99 -17.10 -4.08 7.61
CA ALA A 99 -18.34 -3.30 7.60
C ALA A 99 -18.08 -1.87 7.08
N ILE A 100 -17.03 -1.20 7.56
CA ILE A 100 -16.66 0.14 7.07
C ILE A 100 -16.22 0.07 5.60
N CYS A 101 -15.42 -0.91 5.19
CA CYS A 101 -15.05 -1.08 3.79
C CYS A 101 -16.26 -1.24 2.87
N ARG A 102 -17.34 -1.90 3.34
CA ARG A 102 -18.61 -2.00 2.61
C ARG A 102 -19.28 -0.63 2.46
N LEU A 103 -19.33 0.17 3.51
CA LEU A 103 -19.92 1.51 3.49
C LEU A 103 -19.19 2.47 2.53
N PHE A 104 -17.86 2.32 2.42
CA PHE A 104 -17.01 3.12 1.52
C PHE A 104 -16.87 2.53 0.11
N ASN A 105 -17.61 1.47 -0.22
CA ASN A 105 -17.54 0.76 -1.53
C ASN A 105 -16.15 0.24 -1.92
N VAL A 106 -15.28 -0.07 -0.94
CA VAL A 106 -13.93 -0.63 -1.15
C VAL A 106 -13.82 -2.09 -0.69
N LEU A 107 -14.93 -2.84 -0.76
CA LEU A 107 -14.99 -4.23 -0.29
C LEU A 107 -14.05 -5.17 -1.07
N SER A 108 -13.81 -4.89 -2.36
CA SER A 108 -12.90 -5.67 -3.22
C SER A 108 -11.47 -5.76 -2.67
N VAL A 109 -11.07 -4.77 -1.85
CA VAL A 109 -9.74 -4.66 -1.26
C VAL A 109 -9.74 -4.77 0.26
N ALA A 110 -10.85 -5.19 0.88
CA ALA A 110 -11.02 -5.28 2.33
C ALA A 110 -9.96 -6.13 3.05
N ARG A 111 -9.31 -7.07 2.34
CA ARG A 111 -8.16 -7.82 2.86
C ARG A 111 -7.03 -6.90 3.33
N THR A 112 -6.77 -5.82 2.61
CA THR A 112 -5.72 -4.85 2.98
C THR A 112 -6.08 -4.10 4.27
N ALA A 113 -7.34 -3.68 4.45
CA ALA A 113 -7.82 -3.16 5.73
C ALA A 113 -7.59 -4.12 6.90
N MET A 114 -7.93 -5.41 6.74
CA MET A 114 -7.73 -6.38 7.81
C MET A 114 -6.26 -6.49 8.21
N VAL A 115 -5.35 -6.51 7.23
CA VAL A 115 -3.90 -6.55 7.50
C VAL A 115 -3.45 -5.26 8.22
N ALA A 116 -3.87 -4.08 7.76
CA ALA A 116 -3.53 -2.81 8.41
C ALA A 116 -4.07 -2.71 9.85
N MET A 117 -5.27 -3.25 10.11
CA MET A 117 -5.84 -3.36 11.45
C MET A 117 -4.98 -4.26 12.35
N ILE A 118 -4.62 -5.45 11.87
CA ILE A 118 -3.76 -6.39 12.60
C ILE A 118 -2.40 -5.76 12.92
N ILE A 119 -1.78 -5.04 11.97
CA ILE A 119 -0.51 -4.33 12.18
C ILE A 119 -0.59 -3.38 13.38
N VAL A 120 -1.68 -2.64 13.52
CA VAL A 120 -1.82 -1.67 14.62
C VAL A 120 -2.16 -2.37 15.93
N VAL A 121 -2.98 -3.43 15.91
CA VAL A 121 -3.47 -4.12 17.11
C VAL A 121 -2.48 -5.13 17.69
N ILE A 122 -1.60 -5.74 16.88
CA ILE A 122 -0.71 -6.80 17.33
C ILE A 122 0.22 -6.29 18.44
N HIS A 123 0.21 -6.94 19.60
CA HIS A 123 1.04 -6.49 20.72
C HIS A 123 2.44 -7.12 20.61
N GLU A 124 3.48 -6.31 20.37
CA GLU A 124 4.83 -6.77 20.68
C GLU A 124 4.96 -6.75 22.21
N GLN A 125 5.29 -7.90 22.81
CA GLN A 125 5.26 -8.17 24.26
C GLN A 125 6.04 -7.16 25.14
N GLN A 126 6.83 -6.27 24.55
CA GLN A 126 7.71 -5.34 25.26
C GLN A 126 7.13 -3.92 25.43
N LEU A 127 6.12 -3.51 24.67
CA LEU A 127 5.60 -2.13 24.70
C LEU A 127 4.07 -2.07 24.53
N LYS A 128 3.32 -2.27 25.63
CA LYS A 128 1.95 -1.75 25.76
C LYS A 128 1.99 -0.23 25.92
N SER A 129 2.47 0.48 24.89
CA SER A 129 2.50 1.93 24.86
C SER A 129 1.61 2.42 23.74
N PHE A 130 0.69 3.32 24.09
CA PHE A 130 -0.11 4.11 23.14
C PHE A 130 0.74 4.70 22.00
N VAL A 131 1.97 5.11 22.33
CA VAL A 131 2.92 5.67 21.37
C VAL A 131 3.22 4.67 20.25
N ALA A 132 3.35 3.37 20.56
CA ALA A 132 3.63 2.34 19.56
C ALA A 132 2.45 2.14 18.59
N ALA A 133 1.21 2.15 19.06
CA ALA A 133 0.03 2.04 18.18
C ALA A 133 -0.08 3.24 17.22
N LEU A 134 0.17 4.45 17.72
CA LEU A 134 0.17 5.68 16.92
C LEU A 134 1.32 5.69 15.90
N GLU A 135 2.52 5.26 16.31
CA GLU A 135 3.67 5.11 15.41
C GLU A 135 3.38 4.13 14.27
N ARG A 136 2.75 3.00 14.57
CA ARG A 136 2.37 2.01 13.55
C ARG A 136 1.33 2.55 12.58
N PHE A 137 0.32 3.27 13.08
CA PHE A 137 -0.64 3.97 12.23
C PHE A 137 0.04 4.99 11.30
N ALA A 138 0.99 5.78 11.83
CA ALA A 138 1.76 6.74 11.05
C ALA A 138 2.62 6.02 9.98
N CYS A 139 3.30 4.93 10.34
CA CYS A 139 4.09 4.12 9.42
C CYS A 139 3.24 3.53 8.29
N VAL A 140 2.06 2.98 8.63
CA VAL A 140 1.11 2.46 7.63
C VAL A 140 0.65 3.58 6.69
N THR A 141 0.31 4.74 7.24
CA THR A 141 -0.13 5.90 6.45
C THR A 141 0.98 6.37 5.48
N ILE A 142 2.21 6.53 5.96
CA ILE A 142 3.36 6.91 5.14
C ILE A 142 3.60 5.88 4.04
N GLY A 143 3.55 4.59 4.38
CA GLY A 143 3.76 3.52 3.40
C GLY A 143 2.67 3.52 2.32
N CYS A 144 1.42 3.76 2.71
CA CYS A 144 0.32 3.88 1.76
C CYS A 144 0.45 5.08 0.82
N ILE A 145 0.94 6.22 1.33
CA ILE A 145 1.22 7.42 0.52
C ILE A 145 2.34 7.13 -0.48
N ILE A 146 3.44 6.53 -0.04
CA ILE A 146 4.57 6.18 -0.91
C ILE A 146 4.14 5.19 -2.01
N GLY A 147 3.45 4.11 -1.64
CA GLY A 147 2.95 3.12 -2.60
C GLY A 147 2.01 3.72 -3.65
N LEU A 148 1.12 4.63 -3.22
CA LEU A 148 0.23 5.36 -4.11
C LEU A 148 1.01 6.29 -5.05
N LEU A 149 1.94 7.09 -4.52
CA LEU A 149 2.76 8.01 -5.32
C LEU A 149 3.59 7.27 -6.36
N VAL A 150 4.27 6.18 -5.98
CA VAL A 150 5.04 5.35 -6.92
C VAL A 150 4.15 4.80 -8.03
N THR A 151 2.96 4.32 -7.69
CA THR A 151 1.99 3.80 -8.68
C THR A 151 1.52 4.91 -9.62
N LEU A 152 1.12 6.07 -9.09
CA LEU A 152 0.67 7.23 -9.87
C LEU A 152 1.75 7.75 -10.83
N MET A 153 2.96 7.99 -10.31
CA MET A 153 4.08 8.48 -11.10
C MET A 153 4.42 7.50 -12.22
N THR A 154 4.57 6.22 -11.89
CA THR A 154 4.93 5.18 -12.87
C THR A 154 3.84 5.03 -13.94
N SER A 155 2.57 5.01 -13.55
CA SER A 155 1.44 4.96 -14.50
C SER A 155 1.40 6.18 -15.42
N TYR A 156 1.64 7.38 -14.89
CA TYR A 156 1.70 8.61 -15.68
C TYR A 156 2.86 8.57 -16.69
N PHE A 157 4.07 8.18 -16.25
CA PHE A 157 5.23 8.05 -17.14
C PHE A 157 5.01 7.00 -18.23
N ILE A 158 4.45 5.83 -17.90
CA ILE A 158 4.17 4.77 -18.88
C ILE A 158 3.13 5.24 -19.90
N LYS A 159 2.07 5.92 -19.46
CA LYS A 159 1.04 6.47 -20.37
C LYS A 159 1.64 7.53 -21.30
N ALA A 160 2.49 8.41 -20.78
CA ALA A 160 3.20 9.42 -21.59
C ALA A 160 4.14 8.77 -22.63
N LEU A 161 4.88 7.73 -22.24
CA LEU A 161 5.74 6.97 -23.16
C LEU A 161 4.93 6.22 -24.22
N ARG A 162 3.87 5.52 -23.84
CA ARG A 162 2.97 4.81 -24.79
C ARG A 162 2.39 5.78 -25.82
N ASN A 163 1.94 6.97 -25.40
CA ASN A 163 1.45 8.00 -26.31
C ASN A 163 2.53 8.50 -27.28
N LYS A 164 3.75 8.77 -26.79
CA LYS A 164 4.85 9.26 -27.64
C LYS A 164 5.25 8.23 -28.71
N TYR A 165 5.35 6.96 -28.35
CA TYR A 165 5.68 5.89 -29.30
C TYR A 165 4.53 5.53 -30.25
N ALA A 166 3.27 5.75 -29.85
CA ALA A 166 2.13 5.60 -30.75
C ALA A 166 2.10 6.69 -31.83
N ILE A 167 2.50 7.92 -31.49
CA ILE A 167 2.58 9.04 -32.43
C ILE A 167 3.73 8.85 -33.44
N GLU A 168 4.91 8.39 -32.99
CA GLU A 168 6.04 8.05 -33.89
C GLU A 168 5.68 6.99 -34.96
N PHE A 169 4.62 6.20 -34.76
CA PHE A 169 4.19 5.13 -35.67
C PHE A 169 3.13 5.58 -36.70
N LEU A 170 2.54 6.76 -36.53
CA LEU A 170 1.60 7.36 -37.50
C LEU A 170 2.30 8.30 -38.49
N GLU A 171 3.57 8.64 -38.22
CA GLU A 171 4.42 9.50 -39.07
C GLU A 171 5.39 8.70 -39.96
N GLU A 172 5.48 7.36 -39.82
CA GLU A 172 6.15 6.43 -40.75
C GLU A 172 5.16 5.85 -41.77
#